data_AF-J2ZH02-F1
#
_entry.id   AF-J2ZH02-F1
#
_cell.length_a   1.000
_cell.length_b   1.000
_cell.length_c   1.000
_cell.angle_alpha   90.00
_cell.angle_beta   90.00
_cell.angle_gamma   90.00
#
_symmetry.space_group_name_H-M   'P 1'
#
loop_
_entity.id
_entity.type
_entity.pdbx_description
1 polymer ?
#
loop_
_entity_poly.entity_id
_entity_poly.type
_entity_poly.pdbx_seq_one_letter_code
_entity_poly.pdbx_strand_id
1 'polypeptide(L)'
;MRCKRFIKACRSLLRGCSPTKTGEHVNAMNKMEQEVVYLSAAIDLIKSMVNRAMFSVAGDGEHKNIWFESSTHRQLFSILLVDFLSPTDPMAPVPSQFFLAALSSVAEKPSFEVSESVRNLKEAVGTFRKWLRVEIPVNAWLPSIDRQVVLRIPRYVLLKIDGNISKHNSLRSARVAAELQVLLIKAGEPTELYQAMLAQQDIYDIFHDDVSAYHASTIAEFLNGVWWGIQNYLQPEYHRSFTPPEDGLLIYGFKCPSEIVHPYAKACYSELMNQVQQGPIFKPFIVTKHHKGKY
;
A
#
# COMPACT_ATOMS: atom_id res chain seq x y z
N MET A 1 -0.55 38.23 -26.10
CA MET A 1 -1.02 37.31 -27.17
C MET A 1 0.13 36.48 -27.78
N ARG A 2 0.95 35.82 -26.95
CA ARG A 2 2.01 34.88 -27.37
C ARG A 2 2.06 33.72 -26.37
N CYS A 3 1.03 32.87 -26.36
CA CYS A 3 0.98 31.69 -25.48
C CYS A 3 0.28 30.47 -26.12
N LYS A 4 -0.05 30.53 -27.42
CA LYS A 4 -0.73 29.44 -28.14
C LYS A 4 0.13 28.71 -29.18
N ARG A 5 1.39 29.11 -29.39
CA ARG A 5 2.29 28.48 -30.38
C ARG A 5 3.27 27.44 -29.81
N PHE A 6 3.47 27.36 -28.49
CA PHE A 6 4.36 26.37 -27.89
C PHE A 6 3.71 24.99 -27.67
N ILE A 7 2.38 24.93 -27.54
CA ILE A 7 1.63 23.67 -27.32
C ILE A 7 1.53 22.80 -28.60
N LYS A 8 1.78 23.39 -29.78
CA LYS A 8 1.68 22.66 -31.06
C LYS A 8 2.99 22.00 -31.51
N ALA A 9 4.14 22.41 -30.97
CA ALA A 9 5.47 21.92 -31.39
C ALA A 9 5.95 20.67 -30.63
N CYS A 10 5.43 20.38 -29.43
CA CYS A 10 5.74 19.13 -28.72
C CYS A 10 4.84 17.93 -29.11
N ARG A 11 3.82 18.13 -29.96
CA ARG A 11 2.93 17.05 -30.44
C ARG A 11 3.38 16.40 -31.76
N SER A 12 4.41 16.91 -32.42
CA SER A 12 4.89 16.38 -33.71
C SER A 12 6.14 15.49 -33.62
N LEU A 13 6.75 15.33 -32.44
CA LEU A 13 7.97 14.53 -32.24
C LEU A 13 7.76 13.19 -31.51
N LEU A 14 6.50 12.81 -31.27
CA LEU A 14 6.12 11.50 -30.71
C LEU A 14 5.18 10.69 -31.64
N ARG A 15 5.08 11.04 -32.91
CA ARG A 15 4.37 10.24 -33.92
C ARG A 15 5.35 9.36 -34.68
N GLY A 16 5.70 8.24 -34.07
CA GLY A 16 6.63 7.28 -34.64
C GLY A 16 6.56 5.90 -34.00
N CYS A 17 5.38 5.47 -33.55
CA CYS A 17 5.06 4.05 -33.30
C CYS A 17 3.53 3.95 -33.32
N SER A 18 2.97 3.57 -34.47
CA SER A 18 1.62 2.97 -34.49
C SER A 18 1.68 1.69 -33.65
N PRO A 19 0.83 1.49 -32.64
CA PRO A 19 0.57 0.14 -32.19
C PRO A 19 -0.20 -0.53 -33.32
N THR A 20 0.48 -1.46 -33.98
CA THR A 20 -0.13 -2.49 -34.81
C THR A 20 -1.32 -3.08 -34.06
N LYS A 21 -2.50 -2.96 -34.68
CA LYS A 21 -3.73 -3.65 -34.29
C LYS A 21 -3.53 -5.16 -34.49
N THR A 22 -2.91 -5.82 -33.54
CA THR A 22 -2.94 -7.28 -33.36
C THR A 22 -2.58 -7.56 -31.91
N GLY A 23 -3.59 -7.57 -31.06
CA GLY A 23 -3.53 -8.11 -29.72
C GLY A 23 -4.92 -8.65 -29.46
N GLU A 24 -5.09 -9.95 -29.66
CA GLU A 24 -6.23 -10.69 -29.13
C GLU A 24 -6.50 -10.19 -27.72
N HIS A 25 -7.79 -10.02 -27.38
CA HIS A 25 -8.21 -9.75 -26.02
C HIS A 25 -7.41 -10.65 -25.07
N VAL A 26 -6.48 -10.07 -24.30
CA VAL A 26 -5.99 -10.70 -23.07
C VAL A 26 -7.27 -11.01 -22.32
N ASN A 27 -7.62 -12.30 -22.22
CA ASN A 27 -8.89 -12.74 -21.65
C ASN A 27 -9.05 -12.03 -20.31
N ALA A 28 -10.01 -11.10 -20.26
CA ALA A 28 -10.21 -10.27 -19.09
C ALA A 28 -10.47 -11.22 -17.91
N MET A 29 -9.67 -11.09 -16.85
CA MET A 29 -9.79 -11.96 -15.69
C MET A 29 -11.21 -11.91 -15.12
N ASN A 30 -11.75 -13.05 -14.74
CA ASN A 30 -13.01 -13.11 -14.01
C ASN A 30 -12.83 -12.62 -12.57
N LYS A 31 -13.92 -12.59 -11.79
CA LYS A 31 -13.89 -12.05 -10.42
C LYS A 31 -13.05 -12.86 -9.44
N MET A 32 -13.10 -14.19 -9.53
CA MET A 32 -12.29 -15.08 -8.70
C MET A 32 -10.80 -14.94 -9.04
N GLU A 33 -10.46 -14.81 -10.32
CA GLU A 33 -9.09 -14.57 -10.78
C GLU A 33 -8.55 -13.21 -10.33
N GLN A 34 -9.35 -12.15 -10.47
CA GLN A 34 -9.00 -10.81 -9.96
C GLN A 34 -8.74 -10.85 -8.46
N GLU A 35 -9.62 -11.50 -7.71
CA GLU A 35 -9.51 -11.66 -6.27
C GLU A 35 -8.20 -12.35 -5.86
N VAL A 36 -7.86 -13.48 -6.48
CA VAL A 36 -6.59 -14.18 -6.24
C VAL A 36 -5.39 -13.27 -6.49
N VAL A 37 -5.38 -12.54 -7.61
CA VAL A 37 -4.28 -11.64 -7.97
C VAL A 37 -4.13 -10.51 -6.94
N TYR A 38 -5.23 -9.89 -6.52
CA TYR A 38 -5.17 -8.81 -5.53
C TYR A 38 -4.75 -9.31 -4.14
N LEU A 39 -5.23 -10.47 -3.70
CA LEU A 39 -4.87 -11.05 -2.40
C LEU A 39 -3.38 -11.42 -2.35
N SER A 40 -2.89 -12.09 -3.40
CA SER A 40 -1.47 -12.46 -3.54
C SER A 40 -0.58 -11.21 -3.53
N ALA A 41 -0.87 -10.23 -4.38
CA ALA A 41 -0.07 -9.01 -4.46
C ALA A 41 -0.12 -8.18 -3.16
N ALA A 42 -1.25 -8.17 -2.45
CA ALA A 42 -1.36 -7.51 -1.16
C ALA A 42 -0.48 -8.19 -0.10
N ILE A 43 -0.47 -9.53 -0.03
CA ILE A 43 0.42 -10.24 0.91
C ILE A 43 1.88 -9.99 0.56
N ASP A 44 2.27 -10.00 -0.72
CA ASP A 44 3.66 -9.75 -1.12
C ASP A 44 4.16 -8.39 -0.62
N LEU A 45 3.36 -7.33 -0.83
CA LEU A 45 3.67 -6.00 -0.33
C LEU A 45 3.69 -5.95 1.21
N ILE A 46 2.70 -6.54 1.87
CA ILE A 46 2.66 -6.58 3.33
C ILE A 46 3.88 -7.33 3.89
N LYS A 47 4.25 -8.48 3.33
CA LYS A 47 5.40 -9.29 3.75
C LYS A 47 6.71 -8.53 3.59
N SER A 48 6.85 -7.71 2.55
CA SER A 48 8.02 -6.83 2.37
C SER A 48 8.17 -5.78 3.47
N MET A 49 7.06 -5.33 4.07
CA MET A 49 7.04 -4.33 5.14
C MET A 49 7.05 -4.95 6.54
N VAL A 50 6.36 -6.08 6.72
CA VAL A 50 6.05 -6.69 8.02
C VAL A 50 6.81 -8.01 8.15
N ASN A 51 8.11 -7.90 8.41
CA ASN A 51 8.99 -9.05 8.62
C ASN A 51 10.09 -8.75 9.64
N ARG A 52 10.82 -9.80 10.06
CA ARG A 52 11.85 -9.71 11.11
C ARG A 52 13.13 -9.00 10.67
N ALA A 53 13.35 -8.78 9.38
CA ALA A 53 14.46 -7.95 8.91
C ALA A 53 14.11 -6.45 8.96
N MET A 54 12.82 -6.11 8.93
CA MET A 54 12.37 -4.71 9.01
C MET A 54 12.34 -4.22 10.46
N PHE A 55 11.76 -5.02 11.36
CA PHE A 55 11.60 -4.63 12.75
C PHE A 55 11.39 -5.85 13.67
N SER A 56 11.57 -5.61 14.97
CA SER A 56 11.10 -6.47 16.04
C SER A 56 9.83 -5.91 16.70
N VAL A 57 9.03 -6.78 17.30
CA VAL A 57 7.86 -6.39 18.10
C VAL A 57 8.19 -6.65 19.56
N ALA A 58 8.14 -5.61 20.41
CA ALA A 58 8.45 -5.70 21.83
C ALA A 58 7.37 -5.04 22.70
N GLY A 59 7.34 -5.39 23.98
CA GLY A 59 6.33 -4.95 24.95
C GLY A 59 5.35 -6.05 25.34
N ASP A 60 4.54 -5.78 26.36
CA ASP A 60 3.66 -6.75 27.01
C ASP A 60 2.17 -6.43 26.80
N GLY A 61 1.34 -7.47 26.67
CA GLY A 61 -0.11 -7.32 26.51
C GLY A 61 -0.51 -6.41 25.35
N GLU A 62 -1.33 -5.39 25.66
CA GLU A 62 -1.78 -4.34 24.72
C GLU A 62 -0.78 -3.16 24.57
N HIS A 63 0.42 -3.29 25.13
CA HIS A 63 1.45 -2.24 25.13
C HIS A 63 2.63 -2.58 24.24
N LYS A 64 2.36 -3.11 23.04
CA LYS A 64 3.41 -3.46 22.08
C LYS A 64 3.78 -2.28 21.19
N ASN A 65 5.03 -2.26 20.75
CA ASN A 65 5.54 -1.36 19.73
C ASN A 65 6.47 -2.11 18.78
N ILE A 66 6.68 -1.56 17.59
CA ILE A 66 7.72 -2.03 16.69
C ILE A 66 9.00 -1.23 16.92
N TRP A 67 10.14 -1.89 16.75
CA TRP A 67 11.45 -1.29 16.74
C TRP A 67 12.12 -1.62 15.43
N PHE A 68 12.29 -0.62 14.57
CA PHE A 68 13.02 -0.78 13.31
C PHE A 68 14.49 -1.09 13.59
N GLU A 69 15.08 -1.92 12.74
CA GLU A 69 16.51 -2.26 12.83
C GLU A 69 17.42 -1.03 12.60
N SER A 70 16.99 -0.08 11.76
CA SER A 70 17.67 1.21 11.58
C SER A 70 16.75 2.27 10.96
N SER A 71 17.24 3.51 10.87
CA SER A 71 16.57 4.58 10.13
C SER A 71 16.36 4.24 8.65
N THR A 72 17.30 3.51 8.02
CA THR A 72 17.15 3.03 6.65
C THR A 72 15.99 2.05 6.50
N HIS A 73 15.77 1.17 7.48
CA HIS A 73 14.62 0.26 7.48
C HIS A 73 13.30 1.04 7.65
N ARG A 74 13.28 2.09 8.51
CA ARG A 74 12.11 2.98 8.62
C ARG A 74 11.81 3.73 7.31
N GLN A 75 12.85 4.23 6.64
CA GLN A 75 12.72 4.87 5.34
C GLN A 75 12.18 3.89 4.29
N LEU A 76 12.74 2.67 4.22
CA LEU A 76 12.28 1.62 3.32
C LEU A 76 10.81 1.24 3.60
N PHE A 77 10.43 1.13 4.87
CA PHE A 77 9.04 0.87 5.27
C PHE A 77 8.10 1.94 4.71
N SER A 78 8.50 3.22 4.80
CA SER A 78 7.71 4.35 4.31
C SER A 78 7.58 4.34 2.77
N ILE A 79 8.66 3.98 2.06
CA ILE A 79 8.65 3.81 0.60
C ILE A 79 7.69 2.69 0.19
N LEU A 80 7.81 1.51 0.78
CA LEU A 80 6.96 0.35 0.47
C LEU A 80 5.49 0.59 0.83
N LEU A 81 5.24 1.34 1.90
CA LEU A 81 3.90 1.74 2.29
C LEU A 81 3.24 2.61 1.22
N VAL A 82 3.99 3.53 0.59
CA VAL A 82 3.45 4.34 -0.51
C VAL A 82 3.08 3.49 -1.72
N ASP A 83 3.86 2.46 -2.03
CA ASP A 83 3.52 1.51 -3.10
C ASP A 83 2.21 0.76 -2.77
N PHE A 84 2.02 0.33 -1.51
CA PHE A 84 0.76 -0.26 -1.03
C PHE A 84 -0.43 0.72 -1.03
N LEU A 85 -0.20 2.00 -0.75
CA LEU A 85 -1.21 3.06 -0.78
C LEU A 85 -1.46 3.64 -2.17
N SER A 86 -0.79 3.12 -3.19
CA SER A 86 -0.92 3.56 -4.58
C SER A 86 -1.86 2.63 -5.37
N PRO A 87 -2.45 3.12 -6.48
CA PRO A 87 -3.22 2.25 -7.34
C PRO A 87 -2.30 1.26 -8.07
N THR A 88 -2.81 0.08 -8.38
CA THR A 88 -2.13 -0.89 -9.24
C THR A 88 -1.88 -0.31 -10.64
N ASP A 89 -0.83 -0.79 -11.30
CA ASP A 89 -0.45 -0.31 -12.64
C ASP A 89 -1.59 -0.57 -13.66
N PRO A 90 -1.96 0.41 -14.50
CA PRO A 90 -2.97 0.22 -15.54
C PRO A 90 -2.65 -0.89 -16.57
N MET A 91 -1.38 -1.29 -16.68
CA MET A 91 -0.92 -2.39 -17.54
C MET A 91 -1.00 -3.76 -16.85
N ALA A 92 -1.33 -3.81 -15.56
CA ALA A 92 -1.56 -5.07 -14.86
C ALA A 92 -2.77 -5.81 -15.48
N PRO A 93 -2.82 -7.16 -15.39
CA PRO A 93 -3.90 -7.95 -15.96
C PRO A 93 -5.23 -7.85 -15.18
N VAL A 94 -5.29 -6.97 -14.17
CA VAL A 94 -6.46 -6.67 -13.36
C VAL A 94 -6.76 -5.17 -13.43
N PRO A 95 -8.01 -4.72 -13.20
CA PRO A 95 -8.34 -3.30 -13.20
C PRO A 95 -7.45 -2.46 -12.26
N SER A 96 -7.06 -1.26 -12.67
CA SER A 96 -6.28 -0.36 -11.80
C SER A 96 -7.11 0.08 -10.59
N GLN A 97 -6.67 -0.28 -9.39
CA GLN A 97 -7.35 0.04 -8.12
C GLN A 97 -6.33 0.17 -6.98
N PHE A 98 -6.68 0.93 -5.94
CA PHE A 98 -5.91 0.91 -4.69
C PHE A 98 -6.05 -0.45 -4.00
N PHE A 99 -4.98 -0.98 -3.41
CA PHE A 99 -5.00 -2.29 -2.73
C PHE A 99 -6.10 -2.37 -1.67
N LEU A 100 -6.24 -1.38 -0.78
CA LEU A 100 -7.32 -1.36 0.21
C LEU A 100 -8.73 -1.24 -0.39
N ALA A 101 -8.87 -0.71 -1.61
CA ALA A 101 -10.14 -0.70 -2.33
C ALA A 101 -10.46 -2.08 -2.92
N ALA A 102 -9.45 -2.72 -3.54
CA ALA A 102 -9.56 -4.08 -4.05
C ALA A 102 -9.87 -5.09 -2.93
N LEU A 103 -9.15 -5.05 -1.82
CA LEU A 103 -9.38 -5.93 -0.66
C LEU A 103 -10.77 -5.71 -0.03
N SER A 104 -11.27 -4.47 0.00
CA SER A 104 -12.64 -4.20 0.45
C SER A 104 -13.68 -4.80 -0.50
N SER A 105 -13.42 -4.74 -1.82
CA SER A 105 -14.31 -5.33 -2.82
C SER A 105 -14.34 -6.86 -2.71
N VAL A 106 -13.18 -7.48 -2.47
CA VAL A 106 -13.07 -8.91 -2.15
C VAL A 106 -13.86 -9.23 -0.88
N ALA A 107 -13.69 -8.44 0.18
CA ALA A 107 -14.40 -8.65 1.45
C ALA A 107 -15.92 -8.45 1.36
N GLU A 108 -16.42 -7.73 0.35
CA GLU A 108 -17.84 -7.52 0.10
C GLU A 108 -18.46 -8.61 -0.77
N LYS A 109 -17.69 -9.20 -1.70
CA LYS A 109 -18.13 -10.25 -2.62
C LYS A 109 -17.06 -11.35 -2.75
N PRO A 110 -16.81 -12.10 -1.67
CA PRO A 110 -15.76 -13.12 -1.62
C PRO A 110 -16.09 -14.32 -2.50
N SER A 111 -15.08 -14.84 -3.22
CA SER A 111 -15.21 -16.04 -4.05
C SER A 111 -14.91 -17.35 -3.30
N PHE A 112 -14.21 -17.28 -2.16
CA PHE A 112 -13.74 -18.42 -1.34
C PHE A 112 -14.37 -18.46 0.05
N GLU A 113 -15.51 -17.79 0.23
CA GLU A 113 -16.18 -17.67 1.53
C GLU A 113 -16.68 -19.02 2.05
N VAL A 114 -16.33 -19.33 3.30
CA VAL A 114 -16.83 -20.50 4.03
C VAL A 114 -17.04 -20.09 5.49
N SER A 115 -18.29 -20.18 5.97
CA SER A 115 -18.64 -20.01 7.39
C SER A 115 -18.15 -18.69 8.03
N GLU A 116 -18.33 -17.57 7.33
CA GLU A 116 -17.89 -16.22 7.71
C GLU A 116 -16.35 -16.04 7.79
N SER A 117 -15.59 -16.82 7.01
CA SER A 117 -14.13 -16.74 6.99
C SER A 117 -13.61 -15.34 6.60
N VAL A 118 -14.34 -14.59 5.76
CA VAL A 118 -13.93 -13.24 5.33
C VAL A 118 -14.07 -12.16 6.42
N ARG A 119 -14.78 -12.44 7.53
CA ARG A 119 -15.14 -11.42 8.53
C ARG A 119 -13.93 -10.63 9.03
N ASN A 120 -12.84 -11.32 9.35
CA ASN A 120 -11.62 -10.70 9.86
C ASN A 120 -10.94 -9.81 8.82
N LEU A 121 -10.97 -10.20 7.54
CA LEU A 121 -10.46 -9.36 6.44
C LEU A 121 -11.28 -8.07 6.31
N LYS A 122 -12.61 -8.19 6.34
CA LYS A 122 -13.53 -7.06 6.24
C LYS A 122 -13.29 -6.04 7.35
N GLU A 123 -13.17 -6.52 8.59
CA GLU A 123 -12.92 -5.67 9.76
C GLU A 123 -11.54 -4.98 9.70
N ALA A 124 -10.49 -5.73 9.37
CA ALA A 124 -9.13 -5.20 9.28
C ALA A 124 -9.00 -4.12 8.20
N VAL A 125 -9.50 -4.38 6.99
CA VAL A 125 -9.49 -3.42 5.88
C VAL A 125 -10.34 -2.20 6.22
N GLY A 126 -11.54 -2.39 6.79
CA GLY A 126 -12.42 -1.30 7.19
C GLY A 126 -11.79 -0.38 8.22
N THR A 127 -11.18 -0.96 9.26
CA THR A 127 -10.51 -0.22 10.33
C THR A 127 -9.32 0.56 9.81
N PHE A 128 -8.46 -0.07 9.01
CA PHE A 128 -7.28 0.60 8.46
C PHE A 128 -7.67 1.76 7.53
N ARG A 129 -8.65 1.55 6.64
CA ARG A 129 -9.17 2.61 5.76
C ARG A 129 -9.77 3.76 6.54
N LYS A 130 -10.53 3.49 7.61
CA LYS A 130 -11.10 4.53 8.47
C LYS A 130 -10.00 5.35 9.13
N TRP A 131 -8.98 4.69 9.68
CA TRP A 131 -7.86 5.36 10.33
C TRP A 131 -7.06 6.24 9.36
N LEU A 132 -6.82 5.76 8.13
CA LEU A 132 -6.10 6.50 7.09
C LEU A 132 -6.80 7.78 6.62
N ARG A 133 -8.14 7.83 6.71
CA ARG A 133 -8.97 8.96 6.24
C ARG A 133 -9.14 10.08 7.26
N VAL A 134 -8.76 9.87 8.51
CA VAL A 134 -8.86 10.92 9.53
C VAL A 134 -7.89 12.04 9.17
N GLU A 135 -8.40 13.27 9.17
CA GLU A 135 -7.60 14.49 9.07
C GLU A 135 -6.98 14.82 10.42
N ILE A 136 -5.69 15.12 10.40
CA ILE A 136 -4.89 15.41 11.57
C ILE A 136 -4.27 16.81 11.43
N PRO A 137 -4.17 17.59 12.51
CA PRO A 137 -3.41 18.84 12.51
C PRO A 137 -1.92 18.54 12.72
N VAL A 138 -1.06 19.07 11.84
CA VAL A 138 0.40 18.99 11.96
C VAL A 138 0.96 20.40 12.01
N ASN A 139 1.54 20.76 13.16
CA ASN A 139 2.28 22.02 13.31
C ASN A 139 3.63 21.85 12.61
N ALA A 140 3.91 22.69 11.62
CA ALA A 140 5.11 22.64 10.83
C ALA A 140 5.83 24.00 10.84
N TRP A 141 7.07 23.98 11.32
CA TRP A 141 8.02 25.07 11.13
C TRP A 141 8.84 24.77 9.87
N LEU A 142 8.76 25.66 8.89
CA LEU A 142 9.39 25.52 7.57
C LEU A 142 10.51 26.57 7.43
N PRO A 143 11.69 26.35 8.03
CA PRO A 143 12.78 27.33 8.04
C PRO A 143 13.26 27.70 6.64
N SER A 144 13.17 26.79 5.65
CA SER A 144 13.60 27.04 4.28
C SER A 144 12.77 28.12 3.57
N ILE A 145 11.59 28.45 4.10
CA ILE A 145 10.71 29.51 3.59
C ILE A 145 10.26 30.51 4.68
N ASP A 146 10.81 30.38 5.89
CA ASP A 146 10.51 31.19 7.08
C ASP A 146 9.00 31.24 7.42
N ARG A 147 8.37 30.05 7.56
CA ARG A 147 6.93 29.94 7.82
C ARG A 147 6.59 28.99 8.95
N GLN A 148 5.67 29.42 9.81
CA GLN A 148 4.96 28.57 10.76
C GLN A 148 3.56 28.30 10.23
N VAL A 149 3.21 27.03 10.04
CA VAL A 149 1.94 26.62 9.44
C VAL A 149 1.33 25.46 10.21
N VAL A 150 0.00 25.37 10.22
CA VAL A 150 -0.74 24.20 10.71
C VAL A 150 -1.39 23.51 9.52
N LEU A 151 -0.85 22.37 9.12
CA LEU A 151 -1.38 21.57 8.02
C LEU A 151 -2.50 20.67 8.55
N ARG A 152 -3.71 20.81 8.01
CA ARG A 152 -4.79 19.84 8.20
C ARG A 152 -4.82 18.89 7.03
N ILE A 153 -4.44 17.64 7.29
CA ILE A 153 -4.18 16.67 6.22
C ILE A 153 -4.66 15.27 6.62
N PRO A 154 -5.31 14.50 5.72
CA PRO A 154 -5.58 13.10 5.98
C PRO A 154 -4.30 12.30 6.14
N ARG A 155 -4.25 11.35 7.08
CA ARG A 155 -3.05 10.51 7.31
C ARG A 155 -2.52 9.86 6.02
N TYR A 156 -3.39 9.39 5.13
CA TYR A 156 -2.96 8.77 3.88
C TYR A 156 -2.22 9.74 2.93
N VAL A 157 -2.55 11.03 2.94
CA VAL A 157 -1.86 12.03 2.10
C VAL A 157 -0.49 12.32 2.69
N LEU A 158 -0.41 12.48 4.01
CA LEU A 158 0.87 12.67 4.72
C LEU A 158 1.83 11.52 4.44
N LEU A 159 1.38 10.28 4.64
CA LEU A 159 2.19 9.08 4.40
C LEU A 159 2.63 8.95 2.94
N LYS A 160 1.79 9.41 1.99
CA LYS A 160 2.15 9.48 0.57
C LYS A 160 3.21 10.52 0.28
N ILE A 161 3.13 11.70 0.89
CA ILE A 161 4.15 12.74 0.73
C ILE A 161 5.48 12.25 1.30
N ASP A 162 5.46 11.73 2.53
CA ASP A 162 6.62 11.16 3.23
C ASP A 162 7.36 10.13 2.35
N GLY A 163 6.72 9.02 1.98
CA GLY A 163 7.42 7.99 1.23
C GLY A 163 7.81 8.39 -0.20
N ASN A 164 7.09 9.33 -0.85
CA ASN A 164 7.52 9.86 -2.15
C ASN A 164 8.77 10.75 -2.03
N ILE A 165 8.90 11.53 -0.94
CA ILE A 165 10.12 12.30 -0.68
C ILE A 165 11.26 11.35 -0.30
N SER A 166 11.01 10.30 0.49
CA SER A 166 12.02 9.27 0.79
C SER A 166 12.60 8.61 -0.46
N LYS A 167 11.82 8.48 -1.54
CA LYS A 167 12.18 7.75 -2.77
C LYS A 167 12.92 8.61 -3.80
N HIS A 168 12.74 9.93 -3.78
CA HIS A 168 13.11 10.82 -4.88
C HIS A 168 13.93 12.01 -4.42
N ASN A 169 14.96 12.38 -5.19
CA ASN A 169 15.57 13.70 -5.04
C ASN A 169 14.58 14.81 -5.43
N SER A 170 14.86 16.04 -5.02
CA SER A 170 13.99 17.21 -5.22
C SER A 170 13.56 17.42 -6.68
N LEU A 171 14.43 17.13 -7.65
CA LEU A 171 14.11 17.26 -9.07
C LEU A 171 13.18 16.17 -9.60
N ARG A 172 13.17 14.98 -8.97
CA ARG A 172 12.22 13.88 -9.26
C ARG A 172 10.95 13.93 -8.41
N SER A 173 10.86 14.84 -7.44
CA SER A 173 9.70 15.04 -6.57
C SER A 173 8.93 16.34 -6.85
N ALA A 174 9.11 16.98 -8.01
CA ALA A 174 8.39 18.22 -8.38
C ALA A 174 6.86 18.08 -8.32
N ARG A 175 6.32 16.88 -8.59
CA ARG A 175 4.89 16.59 -8.40
C ARG A 175 4.50 16.68 -6.92
N VAL A 176 5.33 16.15 -6.03
CA VAL A 176 5.12 16.23 -4.57
C VAL A 176 5.21 17.68 -4.11
N ALA A 177 6.14 18.47 -4.66
CA ALA A 177 6.21 19.91 -4.38
C ALA A 177 4.92 20.64 -4.79
N ALA A 178 4.31 20.29 -5.94
CA ALA A 178 3.03 20.87 -6.35
C ALA A 178 1.88 20.46 -5.42
N GLU A 179 1.86 19.21 -4.93
CA GLU A 179 0.89 18.75 -3.93
C GLU A 179 1.07 19.50 -2.59
N LEU A 180 2.31 19.67 -2.14
CA LEU A 180 2.66 20.44 -0.95
C LEU A 180 2.25 21.92 -1.08
N GLN A 181 2.49 22.53 -2.24
CA GLN A 181 2.07 23.91 -2.53
C GLN A 181 0.56 24.07 -2.32
N VAL A 182 -0.24 23.13 -2.82
CA VAL A 182 -1.70 23.15 -2.65
C VAL A 182 -2.08 23.05 -1.16
N LEU A 183 -1.37 22.24 -0.38
CA LEU A 183 -1.61 22.11 1.06
C LEU A 183 -1.28 23.40 1.83
N LEU A 184 -0.15 24.03 1.51
CA LEU A 184 0.26 25.30 2.12
C LEU A 184 -0.72 26.43 1.80
N ILE A 185 -1.15 26.54 0.54
CA ILE A 185 -2.17 27.51 0.13
C ILE A 185 -3.49 27.26 0.87
N LYS A 186 -3.93 26.01 1.00
CA LYS A 186 -5.13 25.66 1.76
C LYS A 186 -5.02 25.97 3.24
N ALA A 187 -3.81 25.92 3.80
CA ALA A 187 -3.54 26.31 5.18
C ALA A 187 -3.46 27.84 5.38
N GLY A 188 -3.66 28.63 4.32
CA GLY A 188 -3.66 30.09 4.37
C GLY A 188 -2.30 30.72 4.06
N GLU A 189 -1.31 29.94 3.61
CA GLU A 189 0.03 30.42 3.27
C GLU A 189 0.23 30.52 1.75
N PRO A 190 0.19 31.73 1.15
CA PRO A 190 0.49 31.92 -0.26
C PRO A 190 1.91 31.43 -0.57
N THR A 191 2.00 30.38 -1.38
CA THR A 191 3.27 29.69 -1.65
C THR A 191 3.43 29.47 -3.14
N GLU A 192 4.57 29.86 -3.69
CA GLU A 192 4.98 29.52 -5.06
C GLU A 192 5.61 28.13 -5.15
N LEU A 193 5.64 27.53 -6.34
CA LEU A 193 6.14 26.16 -6.51
C LEU A 193 7.59 26.00 -6.04
N TYR A 194 8.47 26.96 -6.33
CA TYR A 194 9.87 26.88 -5.92
C TYR A 194 10.02 26.92 -4.38
N GLN A 195 9.15 27.66 -3.68
CA GLN A 195 9.12 27.70 -2.21
C GLN A 195 8.70 26.34 -1.66
N ALA A 196 7.68 25.72 -2.26
CA ALA A 196 7.30 24.35 -1.91
C ALA A 196 8.42 23.33 -2.20
N MET A 197 9.20 23.52 -3.26
CA MET A 197 10.40 22.70 -3.53
C MET A 197 11.48 22.88 -2.47
N LEU A 198 11.71 24.10 -1.98
CA LEU A 198 12.67 24.37 -0.90
C LEU A 198 12.21 23.74 0.42
N ALA A 199 10.92 23.82 0.74
CA ALA A 199 10.34 23.29 1.97
C ALA A 199 10.19 21.76 2.02
N GLN A 200 10.57 21.03 0.95
CA GLN A 200 10.40 19.56 0.93
C GLN A 200 11.20 18.86 2.02
N GLN A 201 12.42 19.32 2.30
CA GLN A 201 13.25 18.71 3.35
C GLN A 201 12.67 19.00 4.73
N ASP A 202 12.25 20.24 5.00
CA ASP A 202 11.59 20.61 6.26
C ASP A 202 10.35 19.74 6.51
N ILE A 203 9.51 19.56 5.47
CA ILE A 203 8.32 18.70 5.54
C ILE A 203 8.69 17.25 5.73
N TYR A 204 9.77 16.78 5.09
CA TYR A 204 10.24 15.42 5.26
C TYR A 204 10.63 15.16 6.71
N ASP A 205 11.41 16.02 7.32
CA ASP A 205 11.86 15.84 8.70
C ASP A 205 10.65 15.76 9.65
N ILE A 206 9.66 16.65 9.49
CA ILE A 206 8.44 16.65 10.31
C ILE A 206 7.57 15.41 10.04
N PHE A 207 7.34 15.06 8.78
CA PHE A 207 6.45 13.95 8.44
C PHE A 207 7.10 12.62 8.76
N HIS A 208 8.35 12.44 8.38
CA HIS A 208 9.08 11.17 8.52
C HIS A 208 9.50 10.90 9.96
N ASP A 209 10.21 11.84 10.58
CA ASP A 209 10.87 11.61 11.87
C ASP A 209 9.94 11.81 13.06
N ASP A 210 8.89 12.63 12.92
CA ASP A 210 7.89 12.82 13.97
C ASP A 210 6.62 12.00 13.71
N VAL A 211 5.83 12.37 12.69
CA VAL A 211 4.43 11.89 12.56
C VAL A 211 4.37 10.43 12.10
N SER A 212 5.06 10.08 11.02
CA SER A 212 5.13 8.73 10.48
C SER A 212 5.83 7.78 11.43
N ALA A 213 6.96 8.20 12.02
CA ALA A 213 7.66 7.40 13.03
C ALA A 213 6.75 7.08 14.23
N TYR A 214 6.00 8.06 14.73
CA TYR A 214 5.02 7.87 15.80
C TYR A 214 3.90 6.88 15.42
N HIS A 215 3.44 6.91 14.17
CA HIS A 215 2.38 6.01 13.68
C HIS A 215 2.88 4.67 13.15
N ALA A 216 4.19 4.46 13.01
CA ALA A 216 4.74 3.27 12.35
C ALA A 216 4.28 1.96 13.00
N SER A 217 4.28 1.90 14.34
CA SER A 217 3.78 0.74 15.08
C SER A 217 2.30 0.46 14.74
N THR A 218 1.46 1.50 14.74
CA THR A 218 0.03 1.40 14.43
C THR A 218 -0.20 0.94 12.99
N ILE A 219 0.60 1.40 12.03
CA ILE A 219 0.53 0.97 10.63
C ILE A 219 0.93 -0.50 10.51
N ALA A 220 2.01 -0.92 11.17
CA ALA A 220 2.43 -2.33 11.19
C ALA A 220 1.38 -3.25 11.82
N GLU A 221 0.69 -2.80 12.88
CA GLU A 221 -0.48 -3.51 13.43
C GLU A 221 -1.57 -3.68 12.38
N PHE A 222 -1.95 -2.61 11.66
CA PHE A 222 -2.98 -2.71 10.63
C PHE A 222 -2.59 -3.61 9.46
N LEU A 223 -1.35 -3.51 8.96
CA LEU A 223 -0.85 -4.37 7.90
C LEU A 223 -0.83 -5.84 8.34
N ASN A 224 -0.37 -6.12 9.55
CA ASN A 224 -0.39 -7.47 10.12
C ASN A 224 -1.83 -7.98 10.30
N GLY A 225 -2.76 -7.10 10.71
CA GLY A 225 -4.18 -7.41 10.81
C GLY A 225 -4.81 -7.74 9.46
N VAL A 226 -4.45 -7.02 8.39
CA VAL A 226 -4.88 -7.34 7.03
C VAL A 226 -4.33 -8.70 6.59
N TRP A 227 -3.06 -9.00 6.86
CA TRP A 227 -2.47 -10.31 6.54
C TRP A 227 -3.18 -11.44 7.27
N TRP A 228 -3.42 -11.31 8.59
CA TRP A 228 -4.23 -12.27 9.35
C TRP A 228 -5.67 -12.37 8.85
N GLY A 229 -6.24 -11.26 8.36
CA GLY A 229 -7.55 -11.26 7.70
C GLY A 229 -7.57 -12.15 6.46
N ILE A 230 -6.58 -12.01 5.58
CA ILE A 230 -6.43 -12.85 4.38
C ILE A 230 -6.17 -14.31 4.76
N GLN A 231 -5.30 -14.55 5.77
CA GLN A 231 -5.00 -15.88 6.29
C GLN A 231 -6.27 -16.62 6.70
N ASN A 232 -7.08 -15.99 7.56
CA ASN A 232 -8.31 -16.60 8.07
C ASN A 232 -9.35 -16.82 6.96
N TYR A 233 -9.43 -15.87 6.02
CA TYR A 233 -10.34 -15.95 4.89
C TYR A 233 -10.04 -17.17 4.00
N LEU A 234 -8.78 -17.40 3.67
CA LEU A 234 -8.35 -18.45 2.73
C LEU A 234 -8.02 -19.78 3.40
N GLN A 235 -7.98 -19.87 4.73
CA GLN A 235 -7.69 -21.11 5.44
C GLN A 235 -8.61 -22.28 5.02
N PRO A 236 -9.94 -22.10 4.85
CA PRO A 236 -10.81 -23.16 4.36
C PRO A 236 -10.45 -23.61 2.93
N GLU A 237 -10.11 -22.67 2.06
CA GLU A 237 -9.73 -22.96 0.67
C GLU A 237 -8.38 -23.68 0.58
N TYR A 238 -7.43 -23.32 1.45
CA TYR A 238 -6.18 -24.06 1.60
C TYR A 238 -6.44 -25.52 1.98
N HIS A 239 -7.27 -25.77 3.00
CA HIS A 239 -7.60 -27.15 3.40
C HIS A 239 -8.32 -27.93 2.30
N ARG A 240 -9.24 -27.30 1.55
CA ARG A 240 -9.93 -27.93 0.42
C ARG A 240 -8.96 -28.30 -0.70
N SER A 241 -8.02 -27.42 -1.00
CA SER A 241 -7.18 -27.52 -2.20
C SER A 241 -5.90 -28.30 -1.98
N PHE A 242 -5.35 -28.34 -0.76
CA PHE A 242 -4.08 -29.01 -0.48
C PHE A 242 -4.10 -30.49 -0.86
N THR A 243 -3.13 -30.90 -1.67
CA THR A 243 -2.86 -32.30 -1.98
C THR A 243 -1.53 -32.70 -1.35
N PRO A 244 -1.51 -33.60 -0.36
CA PRO A 244 -0.26 -34.06 0.23
C PRO A 244 0.57 -34.78 -0.83
N PRO A 245 1.90 -34.87 -0.62
CA PRO A 245 2.76 -35.66 -1.51
C PRO A 245 2.28 -37.12 -1.56
N GLU A 246 2.27 -37.72 -2.74
CA GLU A 246 2.08 -39.16 -2.88
C GLU A 246 3.32 -39.91 -2.37
N ASP A 247 3.14 -41.13 -1.87
CA ASP A 247 4.22 -41.95 -1.33
C ASP A 247 5.40 -42.07 -2.31
N GLY A 248 6.59 -41.63 -1.87
CA GLY A 248 7.81 -41.63 -2.66
C GLY A 248 8.08 -40.37 -3.48
N LEU A 249 7.14 -39.40 -3.53
CA LEU A 249 7.34 -38.08 -4.12
C LEU A 249 7.42 -37.00 -3.03
N LEU A 250 8.28 -36.00 -3.24
CA LEU A 250 8.41 -34.84 -2.33
C LEU A 250 7.53 -33.65 -2.76
N ILE A 251 6.64 -33.84 -3.75
CA ILE A 251 5.90 -32.76 -4.39
C ILE A 251 4.48 -32.73 -3.84
N TYR A 252 4.16 -31.69 -3.05
CA TYR A 252 2.78 -31.34 -2.71
C TYR A 252 2.18 -30.45 -3.81
N GLY A 253 0.87 -30.23 -3.76
CA GLY A 253 0.19 -29.37 -4.72
C GLY A 253 -1.11 -28.77 -4.20
N PHE A 254 -1.79 -28.04 -5.10
CA PHE A 254 -3.10 -27.45 -4.82
C PHE A 254 -4.07 -27.71 -5.97
N LYS A 255 -5.27 -28.20 -5.65
CA LYS A 255 -6.40 -28.32 -6.58
C LYS A 255 -7.02 -26.94 -6.85
N CYS A 256 -6.44 -26.25 -7.82
CA CYS A 256 -6.95 -24.97 -8.30
C CYS A 256 -8.40 -25.11 -8.83
N PRO A 257 -9.34 -24.24 -8.42
CA PRO A 257 -10.70 -24.19 -8.97
C PRO A 257 -10.73 -24.13 -10.50
N SER A 258 -11.73 -24.79 -11.11
CA SER A 258 -11.92 -24.82 -12.57
C SER A 258 -12.17 -23.45 -13.18
N GLU A 259 -12.70 -22.52 -12.38
CA GLU A 259 -13.04 -21.15 -12.73
C GLU A 259 -11.79 -20.29 -12.92
N ILE A 260 -10.65 -20.68 -12.33
CA ILE A 260 -9.36 -19.99 -12.53
C ILE A 260 -8.69 -20.61 -13.75
N VAL A 261 -8.85 -19.95 -14.90
CA VAL A 261 -8.35 -20.42 -16.19
C VAL A 261 -7.13 -19.63 -16.65
N HIS A 262 -7.03 -18.35 -16.29
CA HIS A 262 -5.97 -17.44 -16.69
C HIS A 262 -4.62 -17.90 -16.12
N PRO A 263 -3.57 -18.10 -16.95
CA PRO A 263 -2.29 -18.64 -16.50
C PRO A 263 -1.64 -17.85 -15.36
N TYR A 264 -1.67 -16.51 -15.44
CA TYR A 264 -1.17 -15.66 -14.35
C TYR A 264 -1.95 -15.83 -13.04
N ALA A 265 -3.28 -15.94 -13.10
CA ALA A 265 -4.10 -16.15 -11.91
C ALA A 265 -3.86 -17.54 -11.30
N LYS A 266 -3.60 -18.58 -12.11
CA LYS A 266 -3.18 -19.90 -11.62
C LYS A 266 -1.86 -19.85 -10.87
N ALA A 267 -0.87 -19.11 -11.39
CA ALA A 267 0.40 -18.93 -10.70
C ALA A 267 0.22 -18.18 -9.37
N CYS A 268 -0.54 -17.07 -9.38
CA CYS A 268 -0.91 -16.35 -8.15
C CYS A 268 -1.69 -17.21 -7.16
N TYR A 269 -2.58 -18.10 -7.62
CA TYR A 269 -3.33 -19.00 -6.75
C TYR A 269 -2.40 -19.96 -6.00
N SER A 270 -1.49 -20.63 -6.72
CA SER A 270 -0.53 -21.55 -6.10
C SER A 270 0.37 -20.84 -5.09
N GLU A 271 0.87 -19.64 -5.44
CA GLU A 271 1.68 -18.83 -4.52
C GLU A 271 0.86 -18.38 -3.29
N LEU A 272 -0.38 -17.92 -3.50
CA LEU A 272 -1.28 -17.54 -2.42
C LEU A 272 -1.53 -18.70 -1.44
N MET A 273 -1.71 -19.93 -1.94
CA MET A 273 -1.86 -21.10 -1.08
C MET A 273 -0.58 -21.46 -0.32
N ASN A 274 0.61 -21.28 -0.93
CA ASN A 274 1.89 -21.40 -0.22
C ASN A 274 2.01 -20.35 0.90
N GLN A 275 1.54 -19.14 0.65
CA GLN A 275 1.56 -18.07 1.65
C GLN A 275 0.60 -18.36 2.81
N VAL A 276 -0.58 -18.90 2.51
CA VAL A 276 -1.53 -19.36 3.55
C VAL A 276 -0.94 -20.52 4.34
N GLN A 277 -0.21 -21.44 3.70
CA GLN A 277 0.50 -22.50 4.42
C GLN A 277 1.55 -21.95 5.40
N GLN A 278 2.32 -20.94 5.00
CA GLN A 278 3.36 -20.32 5.83
C GLN A 278 2.79 -19.48 6.97
N GLY A 279 1.68 -18.78 6.70
CA GLY A 279 1.04 -17.87 7.64
C GLY A 279 1.80 -16.56 7.89
N PRO A 280 1.21 -15.63 8.66
CA PRO A 280 1.87 -14.37 9.01
C PRO A 280 3.09 -14.55 9.91
N ILE A 281 4.12 -13.72 9.69
CA ILE A 281 5.41 -13.79 10.42
C ILE A 281 5.26 -13.47 11.91
N PHE A 282 4.41 -12.49 12.23
CA PHE A 282 4.12 -12.09 13.60
C PHE A 282 2.75 -12.58 14.01
N LYS A 283 2.65 -13.09 15.24
CA LYS A 283 1.35 -13.28 15.91
C LYS A 283 0.58 -11.95 15.93
N PRO A 284 -0.75 -11.98 16.02
CA PRO A 284 -1.52 -10.76 16.23
C PRO A 284 -0.97 -9.97 17.43
N PHE A 285 -0.83 -8.66 17.27
CA PHE A 285 -0.37 -7.76 18.31
C PHE A 285 -1.17 -6.47 18.27
N ILE A 286 -1.31 -5.84 19.42
CA ILE A 286 -2.04 -4.58 19.59
C ILE A 286 -1.03 -3.56 20.09
N VAL A 287 -0.96 -2.43 19.39
CA VAL A 287 -0.11 -1.31 19.77
C VAL A 287 -0.82 -0.44 20.80
N THR A 288 -0.02 0.10 21.72
CA THR A 288 -0.47 1.02 22.77
C THR A 288 -1.41 2.09 22.20
N LYS A 289 -2.59 2.26 22.81
CA LYS A 289 -3.61 3.23 22.38
C LYS A 289 -3.07 4.64 22.19
N HIS A 290 -2.09 5.04 23.01
CA HIS A 290 -1.41 6.33 22.91
C HIS A 290 -0.57 6.52 21.64
N HIS A 291 -0.35 5.52 20.78
CA HIS A 291 0.28 5.64 19.46
C HIS A 291 -0.72 5.68 18.29
N LYS A 292 -2.03 5.59 18.60
CA LYS A 292 -3.11 5.51 17.60
C LYS A 292 -3.76 6.86 17.29
N GLY A 293 -3.56 7.90 18.11
CA GLY A 293 -4.35 9.13 17.98
C GLY A 293 -3.83 10.44 18.59
N LYS A 294 -2.54 10.57 18.96
CA LYS A 294 -2.00 11.89 19.37
C LYS A 294 -1.99 12.91 18.22
N TYR A 295 -1.88 12.41 16.98
CA TYR A 295 -2.11 13.16 15.75
C TYR A 295 -3.44 12.71 15.15
#